data_AF-A0A9N9JAR5-F1
#
_entry.id   AF-A0A9N9JAR5-F1
#
_cell.length_a   1.000
_cell.length_b   1.000
_cell.length_c   1.000
_cell.angle_alpha   90.00
_cell.angle_beta   90.00
_cell.angle_gamma   90.00
#
_symmetry.space_group_name_H-M   'P 1'
#
loop_
_entity.id
_entity.type
_entity.pdbx_description
1 polymer ?
#
loop_
_entity_poly.entity_id
_entity_poly.type
_entity_poly.pdbx_seq_one_letter_code
_entity_poly.pdbx_strand_id
1 'polypeptide(L)'
;MSTPTQRKKVKDSPVPFTDTSYNNQKESRKSFTLIKTILQGIVVFVIAFFLTSYLITETWTWGYKNKYTNWRNWIPRKEIVFTEEELAKYDGSDPNLPIYIAMNGEVFDVTSGKIYYGKGGGYSFFAGKDASRAYITGCFQTHLTHDLRGLTPEQIKDIENWASFYRDHHTYYKVGTVVHPPIDPNSPIPPPCNSASDPKS
;
A
#
# COMPACT_ATOMS: atom_id res chain seq x y z
N MET A 1 -45.02 14.70 97.12
CA MET A 1 -44.18 15.90 96.92
C MET A 1 -42.76 15.42 96.68
N SER A 2 -42.35 15.35 95.41
CA SER A 2 -41.38 16.28 94.78
C SER A 2 -39.95 15.74 95.00
N THR A 3 -39.06 15.51 94.02
CA THR A 3 -39.01 15.78 92.58
C THR A 3 -37.78 15.00 92.05
N PRO A 4 -37.77 14.52 90.79
CA PRO A 4 -36.67 13.72 90.26
C PRO A 4 -35.56 14.55 89.59
N THR A 5 -34.38 13.93 89.55
CA THR A 5 -33.10 14.34 88.99
C THR A 5 -33.18 14.85 87.53
N GLN A 6 -32.62 16.02 87.26
CA GLN A 6 -32.42 16.56 85.91
C GLN A 6 -31.05 16.14 85.36
N ARG A 7 -31.03 15.29 84.32
CA ARG A 7 -29.85 14.94 83.52
C ARG A 7 -29.79 15.91 82.34
N LYS A 8 -28.75 16.75 82.25
CA LYS A 8 -28.56 17.68 81.12
C LYS A 8 -28.33 16.90 79.82
N LYS A 9 -29.19 17.12 78.81
CA LYS A 9 -28.97 16.66 77.43
C LYS A 9 -27.93 17.56 76.76
N VAL A 10 -26.82 16.97 76.31
CA VAL A 10 -25.91 17.60 75.34
C VAL A 10 -26.62 17.58 73.99
N LYS A 11 -26.74 18.75 73.35
CA LYS A 11 -27.26 18.90 71.99
C LYS A 11 -26.12 18.59 71.03
N ASP A 12 -26.21 17.49 70.30
CA ASP A 12 -25.35 17.25 69.14
C ASP A 12 -25.74 18.22 68.03
N SER A 13 -24.87 19.19 67.75
CA SER A 13 -24.98 20.06 66.58
C SER A 13 -24.55 19.28 65.33
N PRO A 14 -25.28 19.35 64.21
CA PRO A 14 -24.91 18.64 63.00
C PRO A 14 -23.63 19.24 62.40
N VAL A 15 -22.62 18.40 62.17
CA VAL A 15 -21.41 18.76 61.43
C VAL A 15 -21.80 19.08 59.98
N PRO A 16 -21.29 20.17 59.36
CA PRO A 16 -21.62 20.49 57.98
C PRO A 16 -21.10 19.38 57.06
N PHE A 17 -22.01 18.58 56.50
CA PHE A 17 -21.70 17.52 55.55
C PHE A 17 -21.32 18.14 54.20
N THR A 18 -20.03 18.44 54.06
CA THR A 18 -19.25 18.63 52.81
C THR A 18 -20.04 18.89 51.52
N ASP A 19 -20.53 20.12 51.32
CA ASP A 19 -21.04 20.57 50.01
C ASP A 19 -19.97 20.50 48.90
N THR A 20 -18.70 20.71 49.27
CA THR A 20 -17.57 20.65 48.34
C THR A 20 -17.32 19.23 47.81
N SER A 21 -17.45 18.19 48.64
CA SER A 21 -17.24 16.80 48.19
C SER A 21 -18.39 16.33 47.31
N TYR A 22 -19.63 16.70 47.66
CA TYR A 22 -20.82 16.40 46.87
C TYR A 22 -20.80 17.09 45.50
N ASN A 23 -20.43 18.38 45.46
CA ASN A 23 -20.32 19.12 44.21
C ASN A 23 -19.17 18.57 43.33
N ASN A 24 -18.00 18.26 43.89
CA ASN A 24 -16.90 17.64 43.14
C ASN A 24 -17.26 16.25 42.59
N GLN A 25 -17.98 15.43 43.38
CA GLN A 25 -18.40 14.09 42.93
C GLN A 25 -19.51 14.16 41.87
N LYS A 26 -20.37 15.19 41.93
CA LYS A 26 -21.42 15.47 40.94
C LYS A 26 -20.82 16.01 39.63
N GLU A 27 -19.82 16.88 39.72
CA GLU A 27 -19.08 17.41 38.58
C GLU A 27 -18.24 16.32 37.89
N SER A 28 -17.56 15.48 38.68
CA SER A 28 -16.87 14.28 38.19
C SER A 28 -17.83 13.32 37.48
N ARG A 29 -18.99 12.98 38.09
CA ARG A 29 -20.00 12.13 37.43
C ARG A 29 -20.55 12.73 36.13
N LYS A 30 -20.83 14.04 36.09
CA LYS A 30 -21.27 14.74 34.87
C LYS A 30 -20.18 14.71 33.80
N SER A 31 -18.93 14.96 34.17
CA SER A 31 -17.77 14.90 33.29
C SER A 31 -17.58 13.50 32.71
N PHE A 32 -17.66 12.45 33.55
CA PHE A 32 -17.63 11.07 33.08
C PHE A 32 -18.77 10.72 32.12
N THR A 33 -19.99 11.21 32.36
CA THR A 33 -21.12 11.01 31.45
C THR A 33 -20.93 11.76 30.13
N LEU A 34 -20.44 13.00 30.18
CA LEU A 34 -20.13 13.81 28.98
C LEU A 34 -19.01 13.18 28.15
N ILE A 35 -17.94 12.70 28.79
CA ILE A 35 -16.85 12.01 28.11
C ILE A 35 -17.35 10.73 27.44
N LYS A 36 -18.21 9.96 28.12
CA LYS A 36 -18.82 8.74 27.54
C LYS A 36 -19.70 9.05 26.34
N THR A 37 -20.53 10.10 26.37
CA THR A 37 -21.38 10.45 25.23
C THR A 37 -20.58 10.96 24.04
N ILE A 38 -19.53 11.76 24.28
CA ILE A 38 -18.60 12.19 23.24
C ILE A 38 -17.88 10.98 22.64
N LEU A 39 -17.36 10.07 23.48
CA LEU A 39 -16.64 8.88 23.01
C LEU A 39 -17.56 7.94 22.22
N GLN A 40 -18.79 7.72 22.68
CA GLN A 40 -19.78 6.92 21.93
C GLN A 40 -20.16 7.59 20.61
N GLY A 41 -20.29 8.92 20.58
CA GLY A 41 -20.52 9.68 19.35
C GLY A 41 -19.36 9.54 18.35
N ILE A 42 -18.12 9.58 18.84
CA ILE A 42 -16.91 9.34 18.01
C ILE A 42 -16.92 7.91 17.45
N VAL A 43 -17.22 6.90 18.28
CA VAL A 43 -17.28 5.51 17.82
C VAL A 43 -18.36 5.32 16.74
N VAL A 44 -19.56 5.87 16.95
CA VAL A 44 -20.65 5.81 15.96
C VAL A 44 -20.24 6.56 14.68
N PHE A 45 -19.59 7.72 14.79
CA PHE A 45 -19.11 8.47 13.64
C PHE A 45 -18.04 7.69 12.86
N VAL A 46 -17.10 7.05 13.54
CA VAL A 46 -16.08 6.21 12.93
C VAL A 46 -16.74 5.01 12.21
N ILE A 47 -17.67 4.33 12.86
CA ILE A 47 -18.43 3.23 12.23
C ILE A 47 -19.21 3.73 11.01
N ALA A 48 -19.92 4.84 11.13
CA ALA A 48 -20.66 5.45 10.02
C ALA A 48 -19.74 5.87 8.88
N PHE A 49 -18.54 6.40 9.16
CA PHE A 49 -17.53 6.76 8.17
C PHE A 49 -17.07 5.54 7.37
N PHE A 50 -16.77 4.42 8.05
CA PHE A 50 -16.39 3.16 7.40
C PHE A 50 -17.56 2.50 6.65
N LEU A 51 -18.78 2.52 7.19
CA LEU A 51 -19.98 2.01 6.52
C LEU A 51 -20.35 2.83 5.29
N THR A 52 -20.26 4.16 5.37
CA THR A 52 -20.50 5.06 4.23
C THR A 52 -19.45 4.82 3.15
N SER A 53 -18.19 4.67 3.54
CA SER A 53 -17.11 4.29 2.62
C SER A 53 -17.42 2.98 1.89
N TYR A 54 -17.86 1.96 2.62
CA TYR A 54 -18.24 0.65 2.07
C TYR A 54 -19.43 0.73 1.12
N LEU A 55 -20.46 1.53 1.44
CA LEU A 55 -21.62 1.70 0.57
C LEU A 55 -21.31 2.45 -0.74
N ILE A 56 -20.35 3.38 -0.72
CA ILE A 56 -20.01 4.19 -1.90
C ILE A 56 -18.93 3.51 -2.75
N THR A 57 -17.87 3.02 -2.11
CA THR A 57 -16.65 2.57 -2.80
C THR A 57 -16.48 1.06 -2.79
N GLU A 58 -17.36 0.31 -2.13
CA GLU A 58 -17.21 -1.13 -1.84
C GLU A 58 -15.89 -1.47 -1.10
N THR A 59 -15.26 -0.45 -0.51
CA THR A 59 -14.01 -0.60 0.26
C THR A 59 -14.15 0.09 1.60
N TRP A 60 -13.44 -0.44 2.60
CA TRP A 60 -13.46 0.12 3.95
C TRP A 60 -12.68 1.44 4.05
N THR A 61 -11.66 1.67 3.21
CA THR A 61 -10.73 2.79 3.33
C THR A 61 -10.85 3.83 2.21
N TRP A 62 -12.06 4.12 1.73
CA TRP A 62 -12.33 5.14 0.69
C TRP A 62 -11.56 4.92 -0.61
N GLY A 63 -11.39 3.67 -1.01
CA GLY A 63 -10.63 3.29 -2.19
C GLY A 63 -9.13 3.60 -2.07
N TYR A 64 -8.62 3.88 -0.87
CA TYR A 64 -7.20 4.12 -0.64
C TYR A 64 -6.40 2.87 -0.99
N LYS A 65 -5.52 3.00 -1.98
CA LYS A 65 -4.73 1.94 -2.58
C LYS A 65 -3.26 2.30 -2.41
N ASN A 66 -2.55 1.57 -1.54
CA ASN A 66 -1.11 1.75 -1.34
C ASN A 66 -0.41 0.40 -1.16
N LYS A 67 0.93 0.39 -1.07
CA LYS A 67 1.71 -0.85 -0.89
C LYS A 67 1.31 -1.71 0.32
N TYR A 68 0.78 -1.06 1.38
CA TYR A 68 0.39 -1.73 2.63
C TYR A 68 -0.97 -2.41 2.52
N THR A 69 -1.83 -1.98 1.58
CA THR A 69 -3.11 -2.65 1.29
C THR A 69 -2.93 -4.00 0.60
N ASN A 70 -1.77 -4.27 0.01
CA ASN A 70 -1.46 -5.57 -0.56
C ASN A 70 -1.03 -6.56 0.53
N TRP A 71 -1.95 -7.40 1.01
CA TRP A 71 -1.65 -8.44 2.00
C TRP A 71 -0.51 -9.37 1.55
N ARG A 72 -0.32 -9.56 0.23
CA ARG A 72 0.75 -10.40 -0.31
C ARG A 72 2.15 -9.86 0.01
N ASN A 73 2.31 -8.58 0.29
CA ASN A 73 3.61 -7.99 0.66
C ASN A 73 4.03 -8.36 2.10
N TRP A 74 3.11 -8.85 2.92
CA TRP A 74 3.36 -9.16 4.33
C TRP A 74 3.76 -10.64 4.56
N ILE A 75 3.69 -11.45 3.51
CA ILE A 75 4.02 -12.87 3.58
C ILE A 75 5.43 -13.08 3.05
N PRO A 76 6.35 -13.62 3.87
CA PRO A 76 7.70 -13.92 3.41
C PRO A 76 7.61 -14.97 2.29
N ARG A 77 8.08 -14.59 1.10
CA ARG A 77 8.23 -15.49 -0.05
C ARG A 77 9.70 -15.78 -0.27
N LYS A 78 9.98 -17.00 -0.73
CA LYS A 78 11.30 -17.31 -1.29
C LYS A 78 11.42 -16.57 -2.63
N GLU A 79 12.40 -15.68 -2.75
CA GLU A 79 12.71 -15.04 -4.02
C GLU A 79 13.17 -16.09 -5.03
N ILE A 80 12.55 -16.09 -6.21
CA ILE A 80 12.88 -17.01 -7.30
C ILE A 80 13.91 -16.32 -8.20
N VAL A 81 14.93 -17.06 -8.63
CA VAL A 81 15.89 -16.57 -9.61
C VAL A 81 15.47 -17.14 -10.96
N PHE A 82 15.20 -16.26 -11.92
CA PHE A 82 14.76 -16.61 -13.27
C PHE A 82 15.90 -16.44 -14.27
N THR A 83 15.96 -17.29 -15.28
CA THR A 83 16.67 -16.95 -16.53
C THR A 83 15.76 -16.15 -17.46
N GLU A 84 16.33 -15.53 -18.51
CA GLU A 84 15.53 -14.81 -19.51
C GLU A 84 14.51 -15.74 -20.21
N GLU A 85 14.89 -16.99 -20.48
CA GLU A 85 14.03 -17.98 -21.13
C GLU A 85 12.93 -18.49 -20.21
N GLU A 86 13.20 -18.57 -18.89
CA GLU A 86 12.18 -18.91 -17.90
C GLU A 86 11.20 -17.76 -17.72
N LEU A 87 11.68 -16.52 -17.66
CA LEU A 87 10.85 -15.33 -17.54
C LEU A 87 9.92 -15.19 -18.76
N ALA A 88 10.42 -15.48 -19.96
CA ALA A 88 9.65 -15.40 -21.21
C ALA A 88 8.40 -16.29 -21.25
N LYS A 89 8.30 -17.31 -20.40
CA LYS A 89 7.11 -18.18 -20.28
C LYS A 89 5.92 -17.45 -19.63
N TYR A 90 6.17 -16.34 -18.93
CA TYR A 90 5.18 -15.57 -18.18
C TYR A 90 4.78 -14.28 -18.94
N ASP A 91 4.61 -14.40 -20.26
CA ASP A 91 4.24 -13.32 -21.18
C ASP A 91 2.72 -13.02 -21.20
N GLY A 92 1.92 -13.77 -20.43
CA GLY A 92 0.46 -13.65 -20.39
C GLY A 92 -0.26 -14.24 -21.60
N SER A 93 0.42 -15.06 -22.42
CA SER A 93 -0.20 -15.84 -23.50
C SER A 93 -1.02 -17.02 -22.97
N ASP A 94 -0.53 -17.70 -21.93
CA ASP A 94 -1.25 -18.76 -21.22
C ASP A 94 -2.14 -18.13 -20.12
N PRO A 95 -3.48 -18.28 -20.18
CA PRO A 95 -4.37 -17.74 -19.16
C PRO A 95 -4.20 -18.38 -17.78
N ASN A 96 -3.55 -19.54 -17.67
CA ASN A 96 -3.32 -20.24 -16.40
C ASN A 96 -2.01 -19.82 -15.72
N LEU A 97 -1.12 -19.13 -16.43
CA LEU A 97 0.14 -18.63 -15.88
C LEU A 97 -0.01 -17.18 -15.40
N PRO A 98 0.74 -16.79 -14.35
CA PRO A 98 0.86 -15.39 -13.98
C PRO A 98 1.64 -14.62 -15.04
N ILE A 99 1.54 -13.30 -14.98
CA ILE A 99 2.21 -12.38 -15.90
C ILE A 99 3.32 -11.68 -15.14
N TYR A 100 4.55 -11.84 -15.61
CA TYR A 100 5.74 -11.27 -14.98
C TYR A 100 6.37 -10.20 -15.86
N ILE A 101 7.01 -9.23 -15.21
CA ILE A 101 7.84 -8.21 -15.85
C ILE A 101 9.13 -8.09 -15.07
N ALA A 102 10.25 -7.92 -15.75
CA ALA A 102 11.51 -7.55 -15.12
C ALA A 102 11.79 -6.05 -15.29
N MET A 103 12.23 -5.44 -14.19
CA MET A 103 12.66 -4.05 -14.13
C MET A 103 13.88 -3.98 -13.23
N ASN A 104 14.98 -3.48 -13.77
CA ASN A 104 16.28 -3.38 -13.11
C ASN A 104 16.75 -4.72 -12.50
N GLY A 105 16.52 -5.82 -13.22
CA GLY A 105 16.82 -7.18 -12.72
C GLY A 105 15.87 -7.72 -11.64
N GLU A 106 14.90 -6.93 -11.15
CA GLU A 106 13.85 -7.39 -10.24
C GLU A 106 12.63 -7.85 -11.02
N VAL A 107 12.05 -9.00 -10.64
CA VAL A 107 10.86 -9.57 -11.29
C VAL A 107 9.62 -9.30 -10.44
N PHE A 108 8.59 -8.73 -11.08
CA PHE A 108 7.32 -8.36 -10.47
C PHE A 108 6.15 -9.14 -11.07
N ASP A 109 5.23 -9.55 -10.21
CA ASP A 109 3.94 -10.11 -10.62
C ASP A 109 2.96 -8.99 -10.93
N VAL A 110 2.60 -8.89 -12.22
CA VAL A 110 1.65 -7.91 -12.77
C VAL A 110 0.35 -8.55 -13.23
N THR A 111 0.03 -9.76 -12.75
CA THR A 111 -1.17 -10.51 -13.13
C THR A 111 -2.46 -9.74 -12.83
N SER A 112 -2.50 -8.94 -11.75
CA SER A 112 -3.64 -8.06 -11.46
C SER A 112 -3.86 -6.97 -12.51
N GLY A 113 -2.83 -6.65 -13.30
CA GLY A 113 -2.84 -5.73 -14.43
C GLY A 113 -3.03 -6.43 -15.77
N LYS A 114 -3.66 -7.63 -15.82
CA LYS A 114 -3.85 -8.41 -17.05
C LYS A 114 -4.46 -7.63 -18.22
N ILE A 115 -5.29 -6.63 -17.95
CA ILE A 115 -5.85 -5.75 -19.00
C ILE A 115 -4.78 -4.93 -19.74
N TYR A 116 -3.63 -4.69 -19.11
CA TYR A 116 -2.52 -3.90 -19.63
C TYR A 116 -1.41 -4.79 -20.18
N TYR A 117 -0.99 -5.79 -19.40
CA TYR A 117 0.17 -6.63 -19.71
C TYR A 117 -0.19 -7.99 -20.31
N GLY A 118 -1.45 -8.42 -20.20
CA GLY A 118 -1.90 -9.66 -20.83
C GLY A 118 -2.02 -9.51 -22.35
N LYS A 119 -2.15 -10.64 -23.04
CA LYS A 119 -2.30 -10.67 -24.50
C LYS A 119 -3.38 -9.70 -25.00
N GLY A 120 -2.98 -8.79 -25.91
CA GLY A 120 -3.85 -7.76 -26.48
C GLY A 120 -3.92 -6.46 -25.66
N GLY A 121 -3.28 -6.40 -24.50
CA GLY A 121 -3.10 -5.16 -23.74
C GLY A 121 -1.99 -4.29 -24.33
N GLY A 122 -2.10 -2.97 -24.18
CA GLY A 122 -1.17 -1.98 -24.75
C GLY A 122 0.23 -1.98 -24.12
N TYR A 123 0.48 -2.80 -23.09
CA TYR A 123 1.79 -2.99 -22.46
C TYR A 123 2.23 -4.46 -22.50
N SER A 124 1.58 -5.29 -23.32
CA SER A 124 1.84 -6.73 -23.41
C SER A 124 3.25 -7.08 -23.90
N PHE A 125 3.90 -6.20 -24.66
CA PHE A 125 5.28 -6.37 -25.11
C PHE A 125 6.30 -6.40 -23.96
N PHE A 126 5.95 -5.89 -22.78
CA PHE A 126 6.80 -5.95 -21.59
C PHE A 126 6.69 -7.28 -20.83
N ALA A 127 5.63 -8.04 -21.05
CA ALA A 127 5.40 -9.28 -20.32
C ALA A 127 6.48 -10.32 -20.66
N GLY A 128 6.98 -11.00 -19.64
CA GLY A 128 8.01 -12.03 -19.73
C GLY A 128 9.41 -11.52 -20.09
N LYS A 129 9.69 -10.22 -19.98
CA LYS A 129 10.98 -9.63 -20.39
C LYS A 129 11.50 -8.60 -19.40
N ASP A 130 12.79 -8.31 -19.47
CA ASP A 130 13.36 -7.11 -18.84
C ASP A 130 13.11 -5.89 -19.75
N ALA A 131 12.31 -4.96 -19.23
CA ALA A 131 11.86 -3.79 -19.95
C ALA A 131 12.64 -2.51 -19.56
N SER A 132 13.69 -2.61 -18.74
CA SER A 132 14.37 -1.47 -18.10
C SER A 132 14.74 -0.37 -19.09
N ARG A 133 15.39 -0.73 -20.21
CA ARG A 133 15.77 0.25 -21.24
C ARG A 133 14.57 0.83 -21.98
N ALA A 134 13.58 0.00 -22.30
CA ALA A 134 12.38 0.42 -23.04
C ALA A 134 11.54 1.45 -22.27
N TYR A 135 11.48 1.37 -20.93
CA TYR A 135 10.77 2.34 -20.09
C TYR A 135 11.32 3.76 -20.21
N ILE A 136 12.63 3.89 -20.43
CA ILE A 136 13.29 5.20 -20.51
C ILE A 136 13.33 5.74 -21.93
N THR A 137 13.61 4.84 -22.86
CA THR A 137 13.79 5.22 -24.26
C THR A 137 12.46 5.37 -25.01
N GLY A 138 11.38 4.74 -24.52
CA GLY A 138 10.10 4.67 -25.23
C GLY A 138 10.08 3.69 -26.40
N CYS A 139 11.18 2.96 -26.64
CA CYS A 139 11.30 1.93 -27.65
C CYS A 139 10.76 0.59 -27.15
N PHE A 140 9.46 0.42 -27.23
CA PHE A 140 8.77 -0.74 -26.66
C PHE A 140 8.95 -2.05 -27.43
N GLN A 141 9.44 -2.00 -28.67
CA GLN A 141 9.67 -3.19 -29.50
C GLN A 141 11.14 -3.59 -29.56
N THR A 142 12.05 -2.62 -29.57
CA THR A 142 13.48 -2.84 -29.83
C THR A 142 14.35 -2.78 -28.57
N HIS A 143 13.91 -2.13 -27.49
CA HIS A 143 14.69 -1.94 -26.26
C HIS A 143 14.23 -2.80 -25.09
N LEU A 144 13.63 -3.96 -25.37
CA LEU A 144 13.26 -4.95 -24.36
C LEU A 144 14.49 -5.74 -23.89
N THR A 145 15.41 -5.03 -23.21
CA THR A 145 16.71 -5.55 -22.79
C THR A 145 17.16 -4.90 -21.47
N HIS A 146 18.05 -5.61 -20.77
CA HIS A 146 18.75 -5.14 -19.58
C HIS A 146 19.97 -4.24 -19.91
N ASP A 147 20.30 -4.03 -21.19
CA ASP A 147 21.44 -3.19 -21.60
C ASP A 147 21.17 -1.69 -21.38
N LEU A 148 21.81 -1.14 -20.34
CA LEU A 148 21.70 0.27 -19.97
C LEU A 148 22.82 1.15 -20.57
N ARG A 149 23.71 0.59 -21.39
CA ARG A 149 24.79 1.36 -22.03
C ARG A 149 24.22 2.47 -22.92
N GLY A 150 24.88 3.62 -22.91
CA GLY A 150 24.48 4.80 -23.68
C GLY A 150 23.31 5.58 -23.08
N LEU A 151 22.75 5.17 -21.94
CA LEU A 151 21.80 5.99 -21.17
C LEU A 151 22.55 7.01 -20.32
N THR A 152 21.94 8.18 -20.11
CA THR A 152 22.48 9.21 -19.21
C THR A 152 22.27 8.82 -17.73
N PRO A 153 23.02 9.40 -16.78
CA PRO A 153 22.80 9.15 -15.35
C PRO A 153 21.37 9.48 -14.89
N GLU A 154 20.75 10.52 -15.44
CA GLU A 154 19.36 10.89 -15.15
C GLU A 154 18.40 9.82 -15.64
N GLN A 155 18.62 9.31 -16.85
CA GLN A 155 17.85 8.20 -17.43
C GLN A 155 17.96 6.92 -16.59
N ILE A 156 19.15 6.61 -16.05
CA ILE A 156 19.35 5.47 -15.16
C ILE A 156 18.59 5.69 -13.83
N LYS A 157 18.56 6.91 -13.30
CA LYS A 157 17.76 7.23 -12.10
C LYS A 157 16.26 7.01 -12.34
N ASP A 158 15.77 7.30 -13.54
CA ASP A 158 14.38 7.06 -13.87
C ASP A 158 14.03 5.56 -13.88
N ILE A 159 14.98 4.66 -14.16
CA ILE A 159 14.78 3.21 -14.04
C ILE A 159 14.49 2.84 -12.59
N GLU A 160 15.23 3.42 -11.65
CA GLU A 160 15.01 3.20 -10.21
C GLU A 160 13.65 3.74 -9.76
N ASN A 161 13.19 4.86 -10.34
CA ASN A 161 11.84 5.38 -10.09
C ASN A 161 10.76 4.40 -10.57
N TRP A 162 10.93 3.79 -11.76
CA TRP A 162 10.02 2.76 -12.26
C TRP A 162 10.07 1.47 -11.43
N ALA A 163 11.26 1.01 -11.02
CA ALA A 163 11.39 -0.12 -10.11
C ALA A 163 10.70 0.15 -8.77
N SER A 164 10.83 1.37 -8.24
CA SER A 164 10.14 1.81 -7.02
C SER A 164 8.62 1.81 -7.18
N PHE A 165 8.11 2.26 -8.33
CA PHE A 165 6.67 2.18 -8.64
C PHE A 165 6.14 0.75 -8.54
N TYR A 166 6.85 -0.24 -9.10
CA TYR A 166 6.44 -1.64 -9.02
C TYR A 166 6.54 -2.22 -7.60
N ARG A 167 7.60 -1.88 -6.85
CA ARG A 167 7.76 -2.27 -5.44
C ARG A 167 6.65 -1.72 -4.54
N ASP A 168 6.27 -0.47 -4.75
CA ASP A 168 5.29 0.23 -3.94
C ASP A 168 3.86 0.13 -4.49
N HIS A 169 3.65 -0.64 -5.56
CA HIS A 169 2.33 -0.81 -6.15
C HIS A 169 1.39 -1.53 -5.16
N HIS A 170 0.13 -1.10 -5.16
CA HIS A 170 -0.90 -1.64 -4.26
C HIS A 170 -1.41 -3.03 -4.65
N THR A 171 -1.11 -3.50 -5.86
CA THR A 171 -1.54 -4.81 -6.37
C THR A 171 -0.41 -5.66 -6.94
N TYR A 172 0.69 -5.04 -7.39
CA TYR A 172 1.87 -5.76 -7.84
C TYR A 172 2.78 -6.07 -6.66
N TYR A 173 3.67 -7.04 -6.84
CA TYR A 173 4.62 -7.43 -5.82
C TYR A 173 5.84 -8.11 -6.44
N LYS A 174 6.98 -7.98 -5.76
CA LYS A 174 8.20 -8.69 -6.15
C LYS A 174 8.05 -10.19 -5.93
N VAL A 175 8.45 -10.96 -6.94
CA VAL A 175 8.51 -12.43 -6.90
C VAL A 175 9.95 -12.95 -6.90
N GLY A 176 10.89 -12.17 -7.40
CA GLY A 176 12.25 -12.64 -7.57
C GLY A 176 13.16 -11.69 -8.32
N THR A 177 14.19 -12.25 -8.92
CA THR A 177 15.17 -11.54 -9.77
C THR A 177 15.43 -12.33 -11.03
N VAL A 178 15.89 -11.65 -12.08
CA VAL A 178 16.30 -12.28 -13.34
C VAL A 178 17.82 -12.20 -13.46
N VAL A 179 18.43 -13.29 -13.89
CA VAL A 179 19.86 -13.37 -14.19
C VAL A 179 20.03 -13.18 -15.68
N HIS A 180 20.82 -12.18 -16.02
CA HIS A 180 21.15 -11.85 -17.40
C HIS A 180 22.52 -12.40 -17.78
N PRO A 181 22.70 -12.85 -19.04
CA PRO A 181 24.02 -13.14 -19.56
C PRO A 181 24.87 -11.85 -19.58
N PRO A 182 26.20 -11.95 -19.41
CA PRO A 182 27.07 -10.78 -19.48
C PRO A 182 27.01 -10.13 -20.85
N ILE A 183 26.89 -8.81 -20.88
CA ILE A 183 26.90 -8.03 -22.12
C ILE A 183 28.34 -7.95 -22.63
N ASP A 184 28.57 -8.37 -23.89
CA ASP A 184 29.87 -8.21 -24.54
C ASP A 184 30.18 -6.71 -24.73
N PRO A 185 31.30 -6.18 -24.18
CA PRO A 185 31.69 -4.79 -24.34
C PRO A 185 31.85 -4.34 -25.81
N ASN A 186 32.17 -5.27 -26.72
CA ASN A 186 32.36 -4.98 -28.13
C ASN A 186 31.05 -5.05 -28.95
N SER A 187 29.98 -5.56 -28.35
CA SER A 187 28.67 -5.56 -29.00
C SER A 187 28.17 -4.13 -29.20
N PRO A 188 27.49 -3.83 -30.33
CA PRO A 188 26.96 -2.50 -30.58
C PRO A 188 25.92 -2.14 -29.52
N ILE A 189 25.99 -0.89 -29.05
CA ILE A 189 24.97 -0.34 -28.14
C ILE A 189 23.63 -0.29 -28.89
N PRO A 190 22.50 -0.63 -28.25
CA PRO A 190 21.19 -0.53 -28.90
C PRO A 190 20.97 0.89 -29.45
N PRO A 191 20.61 1.02 -30.74
CA PRO A 191 20.52 2.30 -31.42
C PRO A 191 19.46 3.20 -30.76
N PRO A 192 19.53 4.54 -30.89
CA PRO A 192 18.46 5.40 -30.42
C PRO A 192 17.15 5.07 -31.14
N CYS A 193 16.02 5.33 -30.47
CA CYS A 193 14.71 5.18 -31.08
C CYS A 193 14.60 6.06 -32.32
N ASN A 194 14.20 5.48 -33.45
CA ASN A 194 13.85 6.27 -34.62
C ASN A 194 12.56 7.03 -34.28
N SER A 195 12.68 8.33 -33.99
CA SER A 195 11.52 9.21 -33.87
C SER A 195 10.77 9.20 -35.20
N ALA A 196 9.57 8.59 -35.22
CA ALA A 196 8.44 8.80 -36.16
C ALA A 196 7.89 7.59 -36.96
N SER A 197 8.29 6.32 -36.74
CA SER A 197 7.72 5.21 -37.56
C SER A 197 7.25 3.95 -36.84
N ASP A 198 7.35 3.84 -35.53
CA ASP A 198 6.80 2.68 -34.83
C ASP A 198 5.34 2.97 -34.44
N PRO A 199 4.35 2.26 -35.02
CA PRO A 199 2.97 2.49 -34.68
C PRO A 199 2.78 2.19 -33.19
N LYS A 200 2.18 3.16 -32.51
CA LYS A 200 1.54 2.95 -31.21
C LYS A 200 0.43 1.92 -31.42
N SER A 201 0.73 0.63 -31.28
CA SER A 201 -0.24 -0.45 -31.31
C SER A 201 -0.20 -1.20 -29.99
#